data_AF-A0A0Q4FMC2-F1
#
_entry.id   AF-A0A0Q4FMC2-F1
#
_cell.length_a   1.000
_cell.length_b   1.000
_cell.length_c   1.000
_cell.angle_alpha   90.00
_cell.angle_beta   90.00
_cell.angle_gamma   90.00
#
_symmetry.space_group_name_H-M   'P 1'
#
loop_
_entity.id
_entity.type
_entity.pdbx_description
1 polymer ?
#
loop_
_entity_poly.entity_id
_entity_poly.type
_entity_poly.pdbx_seq_one_letter_code
_entity_poly.pdbx_strand_id
1 'polypeptide(L)' 'MNQLHILEKINMMPIAYQQEVEDFIDFILQKKVNKKNEEKQQRKLGLLKGKMKMSEDFNAPLDDFRDYM' A
#
# COMPACT_ATOMS: atom_id res chain seq x y z
N MET A 1 -13.99 19.95 -12.55
CA MET A 1 -13.05 20.30 -13.63
C MET A 1 -13.69 19.93 -14.94
N ASN A 2 -13.74 20.85 -15.91
CA ASN A 2 -14.39 20.59 -17.19
C ASN A 2 -13.39 19.88 -18.12
N GLN A 3 -13.77 18.74 -18.69
CA GLN A 3 -12.87 17.85 -19.43
C GLN A 3 -12.37 18.51 -20.74
N LEU A 4 -13.15 19.41 -21.32
CA LEU A 4 -12.76 20.21 -22.48
C LEU A 4 -11.56 21.12 -22.17
N HIS A 5 -11.50 21.69 -20.96
CA HIS A 5 -10.46 22.63 -20.58
C HIS A 5 -9.08 21.95 -20.36
N ILE A 6 -9.06 20.65 -20.10
CA ILE A 6 -7.80 19.88 -20.00
C ILE A 6 -7.22 19.62 -21.39
N LEU A 7 -8.09 19.31 -22.37
CA LEU A 7 -7.70 19.02 -23.75
C LEU A 7 -7.14 20.27 -24.44
N GLU A 8 -7.74 21.44 -24.21
CA GLU A 8 -7.21 22.72 -24.69
C GLU A 8 -5.78 22.96 -24.19
N LYS A 9 -5.53 22.74 -22.89
CA LYS A 9 -4.20 22.92 -22.30
C LYS A 9 -3.17 21.94 -22.87
N ILE A 10 -3.56 20.69 -23.10
CA ILE A 10 -2.69 19.67 -23.71
C ILE A 10 -2.32 20.05 -25.15
N ASN A 11 -3.29 20.54 -25.93
CA ASN A 11 -3.05 20.98 -27.31
C ASN A 11 -2.18 22.25 -27.41
N MET A 12 -2.18 23.12 -26.39
CA MET A 12 -1.31 24.30 -26.35
C MET A 12 0.14 23.97 -25.98
N MET A 13 0.42 22.75 -25.51
CA MET A 13 1.77 22.33 -25.13
C MET A 13 2.57 21.80 -26.34
N PRO A 14 3.89 22.03 -26.39
CA PRO A 14 4.77 21.39 -27.38
C PRO A 14 4.73 19.86 -27.29
N ILE A 15 4.90 19.16 -28.42
CA ILE A 15 4.87 17.68 -28.53
C ILE A 15 5.73 16.99 -27.46
N ALA A 16 6.91 17.54 -27.15
CA ALA A 16 7.82 16.96 -26.15
C ALA A 16 7.18 16.86 -24.74
N TYR A 17 6.35 17.84 -24.37
CA TYR A 17 5.68 17.86 -23.06
C TYR A 17 4.36 17.08 -23.07
N GLN A 18 3.77 16.84 -24.25
CA GLN A 18 2.57 16.01 -24.36
C GLN A 18 2.87 14.55 -24.00
N GLN A 19 4.05 14.04 -24.40
CA GLN A 19 4.53 12.71 -24.03
C GLN A 19 4.72 12.58 -22.50
N GLU A 20 5.31 13.59 -21.85
CA GLU A 20 5.48 13.57 -20.39
C GLU A 20 4.13 13.56 -19.64
N VAL A 21 3.12 14.26 -20.18
CA VAL A 21 1.76 14.24 -19.64
C VAL A 21 1.09 12.88 -19.84
N GLU A 22 1.27 12.26 -21.01
CA GLU A 22 0.81 10.91 -21.33
C GLU A 22 1.41 9.88 -20.35
N ASP A 23 2.73 9.89 -20.19
CA ASP A 23 3.45 9.02 -19.25
C ASP A 23 2.96 9.22 -17.80
N PHE A 24 2.68 10.46 -17.40
CA PHE A 24 2.16 10.75 -16.07
C PHE A 24 0.73 10.24 -15.86
N ILE A 25 -0.12 10.32 -16.88
CA ILE A 25 -1.47 9.76 -16.86
C ILE A 25 -1.39 8.24 -16.70
N ASP A 26 -0.54 7.58 -17.48
CA ASP A 26 -0.32 6.13 -17.41
C ASP A 26 0.21 5.70 -16.04
N PHE A 27 1.17 6.44 -15.48
CA PHE A 27 1.67 6.21 -14.13
C PHE A 27 0.54 6.29 -13.08
N ILE A 28 -0.34 7.29 -13.16
CA ILE A 28 -1.47 7.43 -12.22
C ILE A 28 -2.45 6.27 -12.38
N LEU A 29 -2.77 5.89 -13.62
CA LEU A 29 -3.66 4.76 -13.92
C LEU A 29 -3.08 3.46 -13.35
N GLN A 30 -1.81 3.17 -13.61
CA GLN A 30 -1.14 1.99 -13.10
C GLN A 30 -1.11 1.97 -11.57
N LYS A 31 -0.75 3.09 -10.92
CA LYS A 31 -0.67 3.20 -9.45
C LYS A 31 -2.03 3.01 -8.77
N LYS A 32 -3.13 3.48 -9.36
CA LYS A 32 -4.47 3.42 -8.76
C LYS A 32 -5.24 2.14 -9.10
N VAL A 33 -4.99 1.55 -10.26
CA VAL A 33 -5.60 0.28 -10.67
C VAL A 33 -4.90 -0.91 -9.99
N ASN A 34 -3.56 -0.92 -9.94
CA ASN A 34 -2.83 -2.02 -9.30
C ASN A 34 -3.02 -2.08 -7.78
N LYS A 35 -3.23 -0.94 -7.11
CA LYS A 35 -3.58 -0.92 -5.68
C LYS A 35 -4.94 -1.55 -5.34
N LYS A 36 -5.86 -1.67 -6.31
CA LYS A 36 -7.13 -2.40 -6.10
C LYS A 36 -6.97 -3.91 -6.30
N ASN A 37 -5.98 -4.34 -7.08
CA ASN A 37 -5.69 -5.74 -7.38
C ASN A 37 -4.67 -6.37 -6.45
N GLU A 38 -4.04 -5.59 -5.56
CA GLU A 38 -3.58 -6.14 -4.28
C GLU A 38 -4.82 -6.52 -3.48
N GLU A 39 -5.47 -7.62 -3.86
CA GLU A 39 -6.37 -8.36 -2.99
C GLU A 39 -5.64 -8.43 -1.65
N LYS A 40 -6.15 -7.72 -0.64
CA LYS A 40 -5.56 -7.67 0.70
C LYS A 40 -5.25 -9.12 1.06
N GLN A 41 -3.98 -9.51 0.98
CA GLN A 41 -3.62 -10.91 1.11
C GLN A 41 -4.22 -11.37 2.42
N GLN A 42 -5.20 -12.29 2.32
CA GLN A 42 -5.89 -12.75 3.52
C GLN A 42 -4.82 -13.32 4.43
N ARG A 43 -4.78 -12.83 5.68
CA ARG A 43 -3.79 -13.27 6.66
C ARG A 43 -3.88 -14.78 6.77
N LYS A 44 -2.83 -15.50 6.37
CA LYS A 44 -2.77 -16.95 6.49
C LYS A 44 -2.53 -17.31 7.95
N LEU A 45 -3.51 -17.95 8.58
CA LEU A 45 -3.36 -18.47 9.94
C LEU A 45 -2.30 -19.58 9.96
N GLY A 46 -1.48 -19.61 11.00
CA GLY A 46 -0.54 -20.71 11.22
C GLY A 46 0.70 -20.74 10.31
N LEU A 47 1.08 -19.62 9.66
CA LEU A 47 2.33 -19.53 8.87
C LEU A 47 3.58 -19.99 9.63
N LEU A 48 3.57 -19.81 10.95
CA LEU A 48 4.68 -20.18 11.84
C LEU A 48 4.35 -21.39 12.74
N LYS A 49 3.30 -22.17 12.43
CA LYS A 49 2.93 -23.34 13.22
C LYS A 49 4.10 -24.32 13.28
N GLY A 50 4.54 -24.66 14.49
CA GLY A 50 5.68 -25.56 14.72
C GLY A 50 7.07 -24.94 14.50
N LYS A 51 7.15 -23.65 14.16
CA LYS A 51 8.44 -22.93 14.01
C LYS A 51 8.87 -22.20 15.28
N MET A 52 7.97 -22.05 16.25
CA MET A 52 8.24 -21.38 17.52
C MET A 52 8.00 -22.36 18.67
N LYS A 53 8.84 -22.27 19.71
CA LYS A 53 8.63 -22.94 21.00
C LYS A 53 8.18 -21.89 22.00
N MET A 54 7.07 -22.14 22.68
CA MET A 54 6.62 -21.31 23.79
C MET A 54 7.38 -21.72 25.04
N SER A 55 7.87 -20.73 25.79
CA SER A 55 8.54 -20.97 27.07
C SER A 55 7.54 -21.45 28.12
N GLU A 56 8.00 -22.25 29.08
CA GLU A 56 7.15 -22.80 30.16
C GLU A 56 6.62 -21.70 31.10
N ASP A 57 7.31 -20.57 31.17
CA ASP A 57 6.98 -19.40 31.99
C ASP A 57 6.14 -18.34 31.24
N PHE A 58 5.58 -18.64 30.07
CA PHE A 58 4.81 -17.66 29.28
C PHE A 58 3.66 -16.99 30.05
N ASN A 59 3.05 -17.72 30.98
CA ASN A 59 1.97 -17.19 31.82
C ASN A 59 2.45 -16.56 33.13
N ALA A 60 3.77 -16.57 33.40
CA ALA A 60 4.30 -15.98 34.61
C ALA A 60 4.16 -14.44 34.56
N PRO A 61 3.93 -13.79 35.71
CA PRO A 61 3.92 -12.34 35.77
C PRO A 61 5.30 -11.80 35.38
N LEU A 62 5.30 -10.72 34.60
CA LEU A 62 6.51 -10.00 34.27
C LEU A 62 7.00 -9.27 35.52
N ASP A 63 8.27 -9.46 35.87
CA ASP A 63 8.88 -8.87 37.06
C ASP A 63 8.77 -7.34 37.08
N ASP A 64 8.86 -6.69 35.92
CA ASP A 64 8.72 -5.25 35.74
C ASP A 64 7.30 -4.71 35.99
N PHE A 65 6.30 -5.60 36.06
CA PHE A 65 4.89 -5.25 36.29
C PHE A 65 4.43 -5.59 37.71
N ARG A 66 5.31 -6.04 38.61
CA ARG A 66 4.96 -6.42 39.98
C ARG A 66 4.30 -5.28 40.77
N ASP A 67 4.70 -4.03 40.52
CA ASP A 67 4.14 -2.85 41.20
C ASP A 67 2.71 -2.49 40.74
N TYR A 68 2.19 -3.16 39.70
CA TYR A 68 0.89 -2.88 39.07
C TYR A 68 -0.12 -4.05 39.17
N MET A 69 0.26 -5.16 39.82
CA MET A 69 -0.59 -6.35 40.04
C MET A 69 -1.04 -6.43 41.49
#